data_AF-A0A7L3MMS2-F1
#
_entry.id   AF-A0A7L3MMS2-F1
#
_cell.length_a   1.000
_cell.length_b   1.000
_cell.length_c   1.000
_cell.angle_alpha   90.00
_cell.angle_beta   90.00
_cell.angle_gamma   90.00
#
_symmetry.space_group_name_H-M   'P 1'
#
loop_
_entity.id
_entity.type
_entity.pdbx_description
1 polymer ?
#
loop_
_entity_poly.entity_id
_entity_poly.type
_entity_poly.pdbx_seq_one_letter_code
_entity_poly.pdbx_strand_id
1 'polypeptide(L)'
;DPCEDKRHKDIWSKEKTCDRFPKLLIIGPQKTGTTALYLFLGMHPDLSSNYPSSETFEEIQFFNGHNYHKGIDWYMEFFPIPSNTTSDFYFEKSANYFDSEVAPRRAAALLSKAKIITILINPADRAYSWYQV
;
A
#
# COMPACT_ATOMS: atom_id res chain seq x y z
N ASP A 1 6.71 -13.95 -2.01
CA ASP A 1 5.84 -13.84 -0.82
C ASP A 1 6.42 -14.68 0.32
N PRO A 2 6.95 -14.06 1.39
CA PRO A 2 7.46 -14.74 2.59
C PRO A 2 6.35 -15.37 3.45
N CYS A 3 5.08 -15.07 3.17
CA CYS A 3 3.92 -15.56 3.91
C CYS A 3 3.35 -16.85 3.34
N GLU A 4 3.53 -17.06 2.03
CA GLU A 4 2.98 -18.21 1.30
C GLU A 4 4.04 -19.22 0.86
N ASP A 5 5.26 -18.80 0.52
CA ASP A 5 6.33 -19.71 0.08
C ASP A 5 7.21 -20.10 1.28
N LYS A 6 7.22 -21.41 1.60
CA LYS A 6 8.04 -21.98 2.67
C LYS A 6 9.52 -21.62 2.54
N ARG A 7 10.07 -21.60 1.32
CA ARG A 7 11.50 -21.26 1.09
C ARG A 7 11.78 -19.81 1.42
N HIS A 8 10.88 -18.90 1.07
CA HIS A 8 11.01 -17.48 1.41
C HIS A 8 10.87 -17.27 2.93
N LYS A 9 9.99 -18.03 3.58
CA LYS A 9 9.83 -18.00 5.04
C LYS A 9 11.09 -18.49 5.77
N ASP A 10 11.73 -19.55 5.27
CA ASP A 10 12.92 -20.15 5.88
C ASP A 10 14.15 -19.22 5.85
N ILE A 11 14.24 -18.33 4.86
CA ILE A 11 15.31 -17.31 4.76
C ILE A 11 14.94 -15.98 5.42
N TRP A 12 13.69 -15.81 5.84
CA TRP A 12 13.22 -14.57 6.46
C TRP A 12 13.48 -14.58 7.97
N SER A 13 13.75 -13.42 8.57
CA SER A 13 14.01 -13.33 10.01
C SER A 13 12.82 -13.83 10.81
N LYS A 14 13.07 -14.65 11.84
CA LYS A 14 12.05 -15.20 12.73
C LYS A 14 11.29 -14.14 13.54
N GLU A 15 11.86 -12.94 13.65
CA GLU A 15 11.26 -11.81 14.35
C GLU A 15 10.22 -11.08 13.50
N LYS A 16 10.14 -11.39 12.20
CA LYS A 16 9.23 -10.73 11.27
C LYS A 16 7.96 -11.56 11.09
N THR A 17 6.82 -10.86 11.04
CA THR A 17 5.51 -11.46 10.82
C THR A 17 4.85 -10.88 9.58
N CYS A 18 4.09 -11.73 8.92
CA CYS A 18 3.20 -11.40 7.81
C CYS A 18 2.05 -10.47 8.20
N ASP A 19 1.72 -10.41 9.48
CA ASP A 19 0.63 -9.59 9.98
C ASP A 19 0.91 -8.09 9.83
N ARG A 20 2.17 -7.69 9.61
CA ARG A 20 2.55 -6.30 9.30
C ARG A 20 2.28 -5.87 7.87
N PHE A 21 2.00 -6.79 6.95
CA PHE A 21 1.75 -6.39 5.56
C PHE A 21 0.34 -5.82 5.37
N PRO A 22 0.19 -4.84 4.47
CA PRO A 22 -1.12 -4.33 4.13
C PRO A 22 -1.95 -5.41 3.43
N LYS A 23 -3.19 -5.53 3.87
CA LYS A 23 -4.21 -6.42 3.30
C LYS A 23 -5.03 -5.71 2.23
N LEU A 24 -4.86 -4.40 2.08
CA LEU A 24 -5.55 -3.55 1.10
C LEU A 24 -4.60 -2.52 0.50
N LEU A 25 -4.63 -2.39 -0.83
CA LEU A 25 -3.93 -1.36 -1.59
C LEU A 25 -4.93 -0.43 -2.29
N ILE A 26 -4.83 0.86 -2.03
CA ILE A 26 -5.55 1.91 -2.77
C ILE A 26 -4.60 2.44 -3.86
N ILE A 27 -4.84 2.02 -5.09
CA ILE A 27 -3.83 2.11 -6.16
C ILE A 27 -3.91 3.38 -7.01
N GLY A 28 -4.93 4.22 -6.81
CA GLY A 28 -5.17 5.41 -7.64
C GLY A 28 -6.31 5.26 -8.65
N PRO A 29 -6.26 5.99 -9.79
CA PRO A 29 -5.23 6.95 -10.18
C PRO A 29 -5.29 8.26 -9.37
N GLN A 30 -4.33 9.15 -9.58
CA GLN A 30 -4.33 10.49 -8.99
C GLN A 30 -5.57 11.29 -9.38
N LYS A 31 -5.93 12.26 -8.53
CA LYS A 31 -7.05 13.22 -8.75
C LYS A 31 -8.43 12.60 -8.83
N THR A 32 -8.62 11.45 -8.17
CA THR A 32 -9.91 10.74 -8.10
C THR A 32 -10.51 10.74 -6.69
N GLY A 33 -9.88 11.42 -5.73
CA GLY A 33 -10.33 11.45 -4.33
C GLY A 33 -9.70 10.37 -3.44
N THR A 34 -8.56 9.78 -3.85
CA THR A 34 -7.86 8.72 -3.09
C THR A 34 -7.43 9.16 -1.69
N THR A 35 -7.00 10.41 -1.49
CA THR A 35 -6.68 10.94 -0.15
C THR A 35 -7.93 11.05 0.72
N ALA A 36 -9.09 11.43 0.16
CA ALA A 36 -10.33 11.47 0.93
C ALA A 36 -10.75 10.05 1.37
N LEU A 37 -10.68 9.06 0.47
CA LEU A 37 -10.94 7.67 0.83
C LEU A 37 -9.97 7.17 1.91
N TYR A 38 -8.67 7.46 1.76
CA TYR A 38 -7.64 7.10 2.74
C TYR A 38 -7.97 7.64 4.14
N LEU A 39 -8.32 8.92 4.24
CA LEU A 39 -8.68 9.56 5.50
C LEU A 39 -9.96 8.96 6.11
N PHE A 40 -10.97 8.67 5.28
CA PHE A 40 -12.23 8.09 5.75
C PHE A 40 -12.09 6.64 6.21
N LEU A 41 -11.30 5.82 5.50
CA LEU A 41 -10.99 4.47 5.94
C LEU A 41 -10.18 4.45 7.24
N GLY A 42 -9.26 5.41 7.42
CA GLY A 42 -8.48 5.55 8.65
C GLY A 42 -9.30 5.91 9.89
N MET A 43 -10.57 6.33 9.74
CA MET A 43 -11.48 6.53 10.87
C MET A 43 -12.16 5.24 11.36
N HIS A 44 -12.09 4.15 10.59
CA HIS A 44 -12.70 2.89 10.99
C HIS A 44 -11.83 2.18 12.04
N PRO A 45 -12.38 1.72 13.19
CA PRO A 45 -11.57 1.19 14.30
C PRO A 45 -10.78 -0.08 13.93
N ASP A 46 -11.28 -0.88 12.99
CA ASP A 46 -10.60 -2.11 12.55
C ASP A 46 -9.62 -1.90 11.38
N LEU A 47 -9.46 -0.67 10.89
CA LEU A 47 -8.54 -0.36 9.79
C LEU A 47 -7.43 0.56 10.29
N SER A 48 -6.21 0.27 9.87
CA SER A 48 -5.05 1.10 10.21
C SER A 48 -4.26 1.44 8.97
N SER A 49 -3.97 2.72 8.77
CA SER A 49 -3.14 3.18 7.67
C SER A 49 -1.64 3.05 8.02
N ASN A 50 -0.79 3.25 7.02
CA ASN A 50 0.64 3.42 7.24
C ASN A 50 0.98 4.72 8.00
N TYR A 51 2.18 4.74 8.58
CA TYR A 51 2.83 5.97 9.01
C TYR A 51 3.19 6.85 7.80
N PRO A 52 3.15 8.18 7.94
CA PRO A 52 3.47 9.09 6.85
C PRO A 52 4.96 9.05 6.51
N SER A 53 5.27 9.12 5.23
CA SER A 53 6.60 9.36 4.68
C SER A 53 6.94 10.85 4.72
N SER A 54 8.19 11.18 5.04
CA SER A 54 8.68 12.57 4.96
C SER A 54 8.80 13.11 3.54
N GLU A 55 8.88 12.22 2.54
CA GLU A 55 9.05 12.59 1.13
C GLU A 55 7.73 12.54 0.36
N THR A 56 6.86 11.58 0.69
CA THR A 56 5.66 11.24 -0.08
C THR A 56 4.37 11.32 0.73
N PHE A 57 4.44 11.91 1.94
CA PHE A 57 3.31 12.15 2.82
C PHE A 57 2.54 10.87 3.15
N GLU A 58 1.24 10.80 2.86
CA GLU A 58 0.45 9.58 3.12
C GLU A 58 0.84 8.40 2.22
N GLU A 59 1.53 8.64 1.10
CA GLU A 59 1.88 7.59 0.14
C GLU A 59 3.23 6.95 0.46
N ILE A 60 3.32 5.62 0.27
CA ILE A 60 4.59 4.90 0.45
C ILE A 60 5.36 4.83 -0.88
N GLN A 61 4.63 4.70 -2.00
CA GLN A 61 5.20 4.58 -3.34
C GLN A 61 6.29 3.51 -3.44
N PHE A 62 6.01 2.32 -2.90
CA PHE A 62 6.96 1.20 -2.88
C PHE A 62 7.01 0.48 -4.22
N PHE A 63 5.87 0.07 -4.78
CA PHE A 63 5.83 -0.83 -5.94
C PHE A 63 6.11 -0.15 -7.30
N ASN A 64 5.91 1.16 -7.42
CA ASN A 64 5.97 1.88 -8.69
C ASN A 64 7.38 2.26 -9.17
N GLY A 65 8.36 2.38 -8.26
CA GLY A 65 9.63 3.05 -8.61
C GLY A 65 10.86 2.51 -7.89
N HIS A 66 11.75 3.43 -7.52
CA HIS A 66 13.07 3.14 -6.93
C HIS A 66 12.97 2.62 -5.49
N ASN A 67 11.92 3.00 -4.74
CA ASN A 67 11.71 2.56 -3.36
C ASN A 67 11.61 1.03 -3.26
N TYR A 68 11.17 0.35 -4.31
CA TYR A 68 11.14 -1.11 -4.38
C TYR A 68 12.52 -1.74 -4.08
N HIS A 69 13.60 -1.08 -4.49
CA HIS A 69 14.97 -1.55 -4.29
C HIS A 69 15.49 -1.37 -2.86
N LYS A 70 14.80 -0.58 -2.03
CA LYS A 70 15.10 -0.46 -0.59
C LYS A 70 14.72 -1.75 0.17
N GLY A 71 13.97 -2.65 -0.47
CA GLY A 71 13.66 -3.96 0.05
C GLY A 71 12.38 -4.00 0.89
N ILE A 72 11.98 -5.23 1.23
CA ILE A 72 10.72 -5.50 1.94
C ILE A 72 10.75 -4.94 3.37
N ASP A 73 11.92 -4.92 4.00
CA ASP A 73 12.08 -4.42 5.37
C ASP A 73 11.76 -2.93 5.46
N TRP A 74 12.26 -2.14 4.50
CA TRP A 74 11.92 -0.73 4.37
C TRP A 74 10.41 -0.52 4.21
N TYR A 75 9.74 -1.39 3.45
CA TYR A 75 8.28 -1.32 3.29
C TYR A 75 7.52 -1.63 4.60
N MET A 76 8.00 -2.58 5.39
CA MET A 76 7.38 -2.98 6.66
C MET A 76 7.49 -1.90 7.75
N GLU A 77 8.51 -1.05 7.70
CA GLU A 77 8.71 0.04 8.66
C GLU A 77 7.56 1.06 8.67
N PHE A 78 6.83 1.16 7.55
CA PHE A 78 5.66 2.03 7.43
C PHE A 78 4.42 1.52 8.17
N PHE A 79 4.39 0.26 8.58
CA PHE A 79 3.23 -0.32 9.25
C PHE A 79 3.50 -0.49 10.74
N PRO A 80 2.51 -0.26 11.62
CA PRO A 80 2.65 -0.54 13.05
C PRO A 80 3.09 -1.98 13.32
N ILE A 81 3.65 -2.22 14.49
CA ILE A 81 3.87 -3.60 14.96
C ILE A 81 2.50 -4.16 15.34
N PRO A 82 2.14 -5.39 14.91
CA PRO A 82 0.82 -5.93 15.17
C PRO A 82 0.69 -6.11 16.68
N SER A 83 -0.40 -5.60 17.20
CA SER A 83 -0.78 -5.85 18.58
C SER A 83 -1.30 -7.28 18.71
N ASN A 84 -1.32 -7.85 19.93
CA ASN A 84 -1.90 -9.18 20.17
C ASN A 84 -3.42 -9.24 19.92
N THR A 85 -4.05 -8.17 19.42
CA THR A 85 -5.46 -8.16 19.04
C THR A 85 -5.65 -8.58 17.58
N THR A 86 -6.62 -9.45 17.35
CA THR A 86 -6.89 -10.15 16.08
C THR A 86 -7.43 -9.27 14.94
N SER A 87 -7.48 -7.94 15.13
CA SER A 87 -8.17 -6.99 14.24
C SER A 87 -7.24 -6.12 13.38
N ASP A 88 -5.92 -6.32 13.41
CA ASP A 88 -5.01 -5.45 12.65
C ASP A 88 -5.15 -5.69 11.14
N PHE A 89 -5.89 -4.81 10.48
CA PHE A 89 -6.07 -4.78 9.03
C PHE A 89 -5.44 -3.50 8.47
N TYR A 90 -4.22 -3.66 7.96
CA TYR A 90 -3.45 -2.55 7.40
C TYR A 90 -3.83 -2.25 5.94
N PHE A 91 -3.78 -0.98 5.58
CA PHE A 91 -3.90 -0.53 4.20
C PHE A 91 -2.91 0.58 3.89
N GLU A 92 -2.54 0.70 2.61
CA GLU A 92 -1.79 1.85 2.10
C GLU A 92 -2.47 2.45 0.87
N LYS A 93 -2.10 3.69 0.57
CA LYS A 93 -2.56 4.41 -0.61
C LYS A 93 -1.35 4.95 -1.36
N SER A 94 -1.22 4.60 -2.63
CA SER A 94 -0.20 5.16 -3.52
C SER A 94 -0.82 5.31 -4.90
N ALA A 95 -1.17 6.55 -5.28
CA ALA A 95 -1.95 6.78 -6.49
C ALA A 95 -1.18 6.52 -7.80
N ASN A 96 0.15 6.47 -7.70
CA ASN A 96 1.09 6.12 -8.78
C ASN A 96 1.18 4.61 -9.06
N TYR A 97 0.38 3.78 -8.38
CA TYR A 97 0.35 2.34 -8.67
C TYR A 97 -0.53 2.02 -9.89
N PHE A 98 -1.58 2.80 -10.14
CA PHE A 98 -2.53 2.57 -11.21
C PHE A 98 -1.90 2.69 -12.61
N ASP A 99 -1.02 3.67 -12.80
CA ASP A 99 -0.35 3.97 -14.06
C ASP A 99 1.03 3.31 -14.18
N SER A 100 1.55 2.70 -13.11
CA SER A 100 2.83 1.98 -13.13
C SER A 100 2.71 0.60 -13.78
N GLU A 101 3.47 0.37 -14.85
CA GLU A 101 3.52 -0.93 -15.53
C GLU A 101 4.10 -2.06 -14.66
N VAL A 102 5.01 -1.73 -13.74
CA VAL A 102 5.72 -2.72 -12.91
C VAL A 102 5.01 -3.02 -11.58
N ALA A 103 4.18 -2.08 -11.09
CA ALA A 103 3.55 -2.19 -9.79
C ALA A 103 2.66 -3.44 -9.65
N PRO A 104 1.80 -3.82 -10.63
CA PRO A 104 0.93 -4.99 -10.49
C PRO A 104 1.69 -6.28 -10.23
N ARG A 105 2.75 -6.53 -11.01
CA ARG A 105 3.56 -7.76 -10.89
C ARG A 105 4.32 -7.79 -9.57
N ARG A 106 4.89 -6.65 -9.14
CA ARG A 106 5.62 -6.55 -7.88
C ARG A 106 4.70 -6.71 -6.67
N ALA A 107 3.54 -6.05 -6.68
CA ALA A 107 2.52 -6.17 -5.64
C ALA A 107 2.01 -7.60 -5.54
N ALA A 108 1.67 -8.26 -6.66
CA ALA A 108 1.21 -9.65 -6.65
C ALA A 108 2.28 -10.64 -6.14
N ALA A 109 3.58 -10.37 -6.36
CA ALA A 109 4.66 -11.22 -5.91
C ALA A 109 4.91 -11.16 -4.39
N LEU A 110 4.57 -10.05 -3.75
CA LEU A 110 4.73 -9.84 -2.30
C LEU A 110 3.42 -10.03 -1.53
N LEU A 111 2.32 -9.48 -2.05
CA LEU A 111 1.01 -9.34 -1.41
C LEU A 111 -0.05 -10.09 -2.22
N SER A 112 0.16 -11.38 -2.43
CA SER A 112 -0.65 -12.22 -3.33
C SER A 112 -2.15 -12.25 -3.00
N LYS A 113 -2.51 -11.99 -1.73
CA LYS A 113 -3.90 -12.00 -1.23
C LYS A 113 -4.45 -10.61 -0.92
N ALA A 114 -3.70 -9.53 -1.17
CA ALA A 114 -4.16 -8.19 -0.87
C ALA A 114 -5.37 -7.81 -1.74
N LYS A 115 -6.31 -7.10 -1.13
CA LYS A 115 -7.42 -6.45 -1.84
C LYS A 115 -6.91 -5.21 -2.57
N ILE A 116 -7.52 -4.90 -3.71
CA ILE A 116 -7.15 -3.74 -4.53
C ILE A 116 -8.39 -2.86 -4.65
N ILE A 117 -8.24 -1.58 -4.35
CA ILE A 117 -9.25 -0.54 -4.59
C ILE A 117 -8.69 0.50 -5.56
N THR A 118 -9.46 0.80 -6.59
CA THR A 118 -9.25 1.93 -7.49
C THR A 118 -10.49 2.81 -7.48
N ILE A 119 -10.32 4.12 -7.65
CA ILE A 119 -11.41 5.09 -7.71
C ILE A 119 -11.38 5.72 -9.08
N LEU A 120 -12.49 5.69 -9.81
CA LEU A 120 -12.60 6.28 -11.14
C LEU A 120 -13.64 7.41 -11.12
N ILE A 121 -13.30 8.50 -11.81
CA ILE A 121 -14.21 9.61 -12.10
C ILE A 121 -14.20 9.88 -13.61
N ASN A 122 -14.99 10.83 -14.09
CA ASN A 122 -14.98 11.24 -15.49
C ASN A 122 -13.54 11.61 -15.92
N PRO A 123 -13.01 11.04 -17.02
CA PRO A 123 -11.64 11.27 -17.45
C PRO A 123 -11.35 12.75 -17.79
N ALA A 124 -12.34 13.50 -18.29
CA ALA A 124 -12.20 14.93 -18.56
C ALA A 124 -11.99 15.72 -17.26
N ASP A 125 -12.81 15.45 -16.24
CA ASP A 125 -12.72 16.10 -14.93
C ASP A 125 -11.41 15.73 -14.21
N ARG A 126 -10.99 14.46 -14.30
CA ARG A 126 -9.69 14.01 -13.77
C ARG A 126 -8.54 14.74 -14.44
N ALA A 127 -8.55 14.84 -15.77
CA ALA A 127 -7.50 15.53 -16.54
C ALA A 127 -7.48 17.03 -16.22
N TYR A 128 -8.65 17.67 -16.09
CA TYR A 128 -8.75 19.06 -15.68
C TYR A 128 -8.21 19.27 -14.25
N SER A 129 -8.57 18.39 -13.30
CA SER A 129 -8.05 18.44 -11.93
C SER A 129 -6.53 18.25 -11.85
N TRP A 130 -5.96 17.42 -12.73
CA TRP A 130 -4.51 17.26 -12.86
C TRP A 130 -3.85 18.52 -13.40
N TYR A 131 -4.47 19.20 -14.37
CA TYR A 131 -3.94 20.46 -14.94
C TYR A 131 -3.97 21.64 -13.96
N GLN A 132 -4.97 21.70 -13.08
CA GLN A 132 -5.15 22.82 -12.12
C GLN A 132 -4.11 22.84 -10.99
N VAL A 133 -3.27 21.82 -10.87
CA VAL A 133 -2.27 21.64 -9.79
C VAL A 133 -0.89 21.50 -10.41
#